data_AF-F8MBQ8-F1
#
_entry.id   AF-F8MBQ8-F1
#
_cell.length_a   1.000
_cell.length_b   1.000
_cell.length_c   1.000
_cell.angle_alpha   90.00
_cell.angle_beta   90.00
_cell.angle_gamma   90.00
#
_symmetry.space_group_name_H-M   'P 1'
#
loop_
_entity.id
_entity.type
_entity.pdbx_description
1 polymer ?
#
loop_
_entity_poly.entity_id
_entity_poly.type
_entity_poly.pdbx_seq_one_letter_code
_entity_poly.pdbx_strand_id
1 'polypeptide(L)'
;AEEQGFSEFHLYVCAAFLVKWSDKLVKMDFQEIMMFLQSLPTREWTEKDIELLLSEAYIWQSLFKGSSAHLKGQPSSRAHSLNFQL
;
A
#
# COMPACT_ATOMS: atom_id res chain seq x y z
N ALA A 1 -4.01 -4.28 20.32
CA ALA A 1 -3.04 -5.11 19.60
C ALA A 1 -3.65 -5.49 18.25
N GLU A 2 -3.52 -4.60 17.26
CA GLU A 2 -3.99 -4.83 15.87
C GLU A 2 -3.36 -3.84 14.85
N GLU A 3 -2.49 -2.92 15.27
CA GLU A 3 -1.95 -1.88 14.38
C GLU A 3 -1.04 -2.41 13.27
N GLN A 4 -0.33 -3.53 13.52
CA GLN A 4 0.52 -4.16 12.50
C GLN A 4 -0.29 -4.86 11.41
N GLY A 5 -1.48 -5.40 11.76
CA GLY A 5 -2.38 -6.02 10.77
C GLY A 5 -3.00 -5.00 9.82
N PHE A 6 -3.36 -3.82 10.35
CA PHE A 6 -3.91 -2.73 9.55
C PHE A 6 -2.85 -2.07 8.66
N SER A 7 -1.63 -1.86 9.18
CA SER A 7 -0.52 -1.32 8.37
C SER A 7 -0.16 -2.22 7.19
N GLU A 8 -0.10 -3.54 7.41
CA GLU A 8 0.21 -4.51 6.35
C GLU A 8 -0.93 -4.60 5.33
N PHE A 9 -2.18 -4.66 5.80
CA PHE A 9 -3.35 -4.73 4.92
C PHE A 9 -3.56 -3.46 4.09
N HIS A 10 -3.36 -2.27 4.70
CA HIS A 10 -3.51 -0.99 4.01
C HIS A 10 -2.57 -0.87 2.80
N LEU A 11 -1.36 -1.44 2.86
CA LEU A 11 -0.44 -1.47 1.72
C LEU A 11 -1.04 -2.25 0.54
N TYR A 12 -1.66 -3.40 0.80
CA TYR A 12 -2.34 -4.17 -0.25
C TYR A 12 -3.59 -3.46 -0.78
N VAL A 13 -4.32 -2.75 0.09
CA VAL A 13 -5.45 -1.90 -0.33
C VAL A 13 -4.98 -0.77 -1.25
N CYS A 14 -3.91 -0.07 -0.89
CA CYS A 14 -3.31 0.97 -1.73
C CYS A 14 -2.80 0.41 -3.07
N ALA A 15 -2.19 -0.77 -3.06
CA ALA A 15 -1.71 -1.42 -4.27
C ALA A 15 -2.88 -1.80 -5.21
N ALA A 16 -3.91 -2.47 -4.69
CA ALA A 16 -5.12 -2.81 -5.44
C ALA A 16 -5.80 -1.53 -5.99
N PHE A 17 -5.84 -0.48 -5.18
CA PHE A 17 -6.45 0.80 -5.54
C PHE A 17 -5.70 1.50 -6.68
N LEU A 18 -4.36 1.50 -6.67
CA LEU A 18 -3.55 2.03 -7.77
C LEU A 18 -3.70 1.19 -9.04
N VAL A 19 -3.79 -0.13 -8.91
CA VAL A 19 -3.94 -1.04 -10.06
C VAL A 19 -5.29 -0.86 -10.75
N LYS A 20 -6.36 -0.56 -10.01
CA LYS A 20 -7.67 -0.18 -10.58
C LYS A 20 -7.60 0.99 -11.57
N TRP A 21 -6.62 1.89 -11.40
CA TRP A 21 -6.40 3.05 -12.26
C TRP A 21 -5.18 2.94 -13.17
N SER A 22 -4.49 1.79 -13.17
CA SER A 22 -3.21 1.60 -13.88
C SER A 22 -3.28 1.94 -15.37
N ASP A 23 -4.32 1.48 -16.08
CA ASP A 23 -4.52 1.77 -17.51
C ASP A 23 -4.62 3.27 -17.83
N LYS A 24 -5.09 4.06 -16.87
CA LYS A 24 -5.20 5.53 -16.99
C LYS A 24 -3.89 6.19 -16.59
N LEU A 25 -3.31 5.77 -15.46
CA LEU A 25 -2.05 6.30 -14.92
C LEU A 25 -0.89 6.14 -15.91
N VAL A 26 -0.79 5.01 -16.61
CA VAL A 26 0.29 4.75 -17.59
C VAL A 26 0.21 5.66 -18.82
N LYS A 27 -0.96 6.26 -19.10
CA LYS A 27 -1.18 7.15 -20.25
C LYS A 27 -1.04 8.64 -19.92
N MET A 28 -0.85 8.97 -18.65
CA MET A 28 -0.77 10.34 -18.14
C MET A 28 0.69 10.79 -18.03
N ASP A 29 0.90 12.10 -18.15
CA ASP A 29 2.19 12.69 -17.78
C ASP A 29 2.36 12.80 -16.25
N PHE A 30 3.56 13.18 -15.79
CA PHE A 30 3.85 13.27 -14.36
C PHE A 30 2.90 14.24 -13.62
N GLN A 31 2.58 15.39 -14.22
CA GLN A 31 1.74 16.40 -13.58
C GLN A 31 0.29 15.92 -13.48
N GLU A 32 -0.21 15.29 -14.54
CA GLU A 32 -1.53 14.67 -14.60
C GLU A 32 -1.68 13.55 -13.58
N ILE A 33 -0.66 12.68 -13.43
CA ILE A 33 -0.64 11.63 -12.40
C ILE A 33 -0.77 12.25 -11.01
N MET A 34 0.03 13.28 -10.70
CA MET A 34 0.00 13.93 -9.38
C MET A 34 -1.37 14.56 -9.08
N MET A 35 -1.96 15.24 -10.07
CA MET A 35 -3.31 15.82 -9.92
C MET A 35 -4.39 14.75 -9.77
N PHE A 36 -4.30 13.66 -10.54
CA PHE A 36 -5.26 12.56 -10.50
C PHE A 36 -5.23 11.83 -9.15
N LEU A 37 -4.04 11.51 -8.64
CA LEU A 37 -3.89 10.82 -7.35
C LEU A 37 -4.40 11.66 -6.16
N GLN A 38 -4.36 12.99 -6.26
CA GLN A 38 -4.92 13.89 -5.24
C GLN A 38 -6.45 14.02 -5.33
N SER A 39 -7.08 13.67 -6.46
CA SER A 39 -8.50 13.90 -6.72
C SER A 39 -9.17 12.71 -7.42
N LEU A 40 -9.00 11.53 -6.82
CA LEU A 40 -9.53 10.30 -7.38
C LEU A 40 -11.06 10.35 -7.49
N PRO A 41 -11.65 9.82 -8.58
CA PRO A 41 -13.09 9.82 -8.79
C PRO A 41 -13.77 8.71 -7.98
N THR A 42 -13.71 8.82 -6.64
CA THR A 42 -14.33 7.89 -5.69
C THR A 42 -15.70 8.35 -5.20
N ARG A 43 -16.17 9.52 -5.67
CA ARG A 43 -17.42 10.14 -5.22
C ARG A 43 -18.68 9.30 -5.47
N GLU A 44 -18.64 8.45 -6.50
CA GLU A 44 -19.77 7.59 -6.90
C GLU A 44 -19.59 6.15 -6.43
N TRP A 45 -18.59 5.88 -5.59
CA TRP A 45 -18.37 4.52 -5.11
C TRP A 45 -19.49 4.08 -4.18
N THR A 46 -19.98 2.88 -4.44
CA THR A 46 -20.94 2.18 -3.59
C THR A 46 -20.22 1.27 -2.60
N GLU A 47 -20.93 0.77 -1.60
CA GLU A 47 -20.40 -0.22 -0.66
C GLU A 47 -19.84 -1.45 -1.39
N LYS A 48 -20.46 -1.86 -2.50
CA LYS A 48 -19.98 -2.99 -3.32
C LYS A 48 -18.63 -2.72 -3.97
N ASP A 49 -18.35 -1.47 -4.35
CA ASP A 49 -17.05 -1.10 -4.94
C ASP A 49 -15.94 -1.18 -3.88
N ILE A 50 -16.27 -0.81 -2.64
CA ILE A 50 -15.37 -0.90 -1.49
C ILE A 50 -15.15 -2.38 -1.14
N GLU A 51 -16.20 -3.19 -1.05
CA GLU A 51 -16.10 -4.64 -0.78
C GLU A 51 -15.25 -5.36 -1.82
N LEU A 52 -15.43 -5.02 -3.10
CA LEU A 52 -14.64 -5.60 -4.19
C LEU A 52 -13.16 -5.26 -4.04
N LEU A 53 -12.84 -3.98 -3.77
CA LEU A 53 -11.46 -3.54 -3.56
C LEU A 53 -10.82 -4.27 -2.37
N LEU A 54 -11.54 -4.40 -1.25
CA LEU A 54 -11.06 -5.09 -0.07
C LEU A 54 -10.86 -6.59 -0.33
N SER A 55 -11.72 -7.20 -1.14
CA SER A 55 -11.59 -8.60 -1.56
C SER A 55 -10.36 -8.83 -2.42
N GLU A 56 -10.09 -7.95 -3.39
CA GLU A 56 -8.87 -7.99 -4.20
C GLU A 56 -7.62 -7.82 -3.33
N ALA A 57 -7.63 -6.83 -2.42
CA ALA A 57 -6.54 -6.60 -1.48
C ALA A 57 -6.29 -7.82 -0.58
N TYR A 58 -7.33 -8.52 -0.14
CA TYR A 58 -7.22 -9.74 0.65
C TYR A 58 -6.60 -10.90 -0.15
N ILE A 59 -6.96 -11.06 -1.43
CA ILE A 59 -6.34 -12.05 -2.32
C ILE A 59 -4.84 -11.73 -2.46
N TRP A 60 -4.49 -10.46 -2.68
CA TRP A 60 -3.11 -10.03 -2.84
C TRP A 60 -2.32 -10.27 -1.55
N GLN A 61 -2.88 -9.88 -0.41
CA GLN A 61 -2.28 -10.19 0.89
C GLN A 61 -2.06 -11.70 1.03
N SER A 62 -3.03 -12.55 0.72
CA SER A 62 -2.90 -14.00 0.86
C SER A 62 -1.84 -14.60 -0.06
N LEU A 63 -1.77 -14.15 -1.31
CA LEU A 63 -0.77 -14.58 -2.28
C LEU A 63 0.65 -14.17 -1.85
N PHE A 64 0.83 -12.91 -1.47
CA PHE A 64 2.16 -12.36 -1.18
C PHE A 64 2.65 -12.61 0.25
N LYS A 65 1.75 -12.81 1.21
CA LYS A 65 2.06 -13.21 2.60
C LYS A 65 2.45 -14.69 2.71
N GLY A 66 1.93 -15.54 1.82
CA GLY A 66 2.31 -16.96 1.70
C GLY A 66 3.63 -17.19 0.95
N SER A 67 4.02 -16.27 0.05
CA SER A 67 5.31 -16.31 -0.64
C SER A 67 6.42 -15.76 0.27
N SER A 68 7.01 -16.62 1.09
CA SER A 68 8.14 -16.33 1.98
C SER A 68 9.44 -16.02 1.20
N ALA A 69 9.51 -14.87 0.52
CA ALA A 69 10.72 -14.47 -0.20
C ALA A 69 11.13 -12.99 -0.09
N HIS A 70 10.32 -12.07 0.48
CA HIS A 70 10.64 -10.63 0.35
C HIS A 70 10.73 -9.77 1.64
N LEU A 71 10.50 -10.29 2.85
CA LEU A 71 10.66 -9.48 4.08
C LEU A 71 11.66 -10.09 5.09
N LYS A 72 12.79 -10.60 4.61
CA LYS A 72 14.02 -10.70 5.42
C LYS A 72 14.93 -9.50 5.12
N GLY A 73 14.42 -8.30 5.39
CA GLY A 73 15.28 -7.14 5.59
C GLY A 73 16.10 -7.37 6.87
N GLN A 74 17.42 -7.36 6.71
CA GLN A 74 18.43 -7.68 7.72
C GLN A 74 18.18 -7.06 9.11
N PRO A 75 18.50 -7.77 10.22
CA PRO A 75 18.73 -7.10 11.49
C PRO A 75 20.02 -6.29 11.37
N SER A 76 19.90 -4.97 11.18
CA SER A 76 21.03 -4.06 11.36
C SER A 76 21.35 -4.00 12.85
N SER A 77 22.17 -4.94 13.29
CA SER A 77 22.94 -4.80 14.52
C SER A 77 23.85 -3.59 14.37
N ARG A 78 23.39 -2.43 14.85
CA ARG A 78 24.25 -1.30 15.22
C ARG A 78 23.78 -0.74 16.55
N ALA A 79 24.21 -1.42 17.61
CA ALA A 79 24.48 -0.75 18.87
C ALA A 79 25.56 0.30 18.61
N HIS A 80 25.21 1.58 18.69
CA HIS A 80 26.16 2.65 18.92
C HIS A 80 25.54 3.62 19.91
N SER A 81 25.87 3.38 21.17
CA SER A 81 25.79 4.34 22.26
C SER A 81 26.56 5.60 21.87
N LEU A 82 25.86 6.74 21.81
CA LEU A 82 26.49 8.05 21.91
C LEU A 82 25.73 8.88 22.94
N ASN A 83 26.26 8.78 24.16
CA ASN A 83 26.25 9.81 25.17
C ASN A 83 26.77 11.11 24.53
N PHE A 84 26.01 12.21 24.59
CA PHE A 84 26.62 13.53 24.53
C PHE A 84 25.80 14.50 25.37
N GLN A 85 26.37 14.82 26.54
CA GLN A 85 26.11 16.06 27.25
C GLN A 85 26.48 17.23 26.35
N LEU A 86 25.56 18.17 26.18
CA LEU A 86 25.75 19.62 26.34
C LEU A 86 24.37 20.28 26.45
#